data_AF-A0A1H5JFW4-F1
#
_entry.id   AF-A0A1H5JFW4-F1
#
_cell.length_a   1.000
_cell.length_b   1.000
_cell.length_c   1.000
_cell.angle_alpha   90.00
_cell.angle_beta   90.00
_cell.angle_gamma   90.00
#
_symmetry.space_group_name_H-M   'P 1'
#
loop_
_entity.id
_entity.type
_entity.pdbx_description
1 polymer ?
#
loop_
_entity_poly.entity_id
_entity_poly.type
_entity_poly.pdbx_seq_one_letter_code
_entity_poly.pdbx_strand_id
1 'polypeptide(L)'
;MSNQALRTELSSNHPKPSTLMTSTGIAGEFVNVLVTGNLPKGETTRKVTYLVIDRNTKAVLSEIFLPDASNRFDSVSMLLKVNQSSGDYDIGTFAEDGEFKPAGFLSVGVPQALSPAGPSGRIA
;
A
#
# COMPACT_ATOMS: atom_id res chain seq x y z
N MET A 1 65.59 -31.20 34.52
CA MET A 1 64.58 -32.08 33.90
C MET A 1 63.24 -31.36 33.96
N SER A 2 62.63 -31.15 32.78
CA SER A 2 61.22 -30.83 32.47
C SER A 2 60.51 -29.72 33.26
N ASN A 3 60.42 -28.49 32.75
CA ASN A 3 59.50 -27.95 31.72
C ASN A 3 58.01 -27.88 32.11
N GLN A 4 57.53 -26.64 31.98
CA GLN A 4 56.27 -26.04 32.39
C GLN A 4 55.00 -26.73 31.89
N ALA A 5 53.94 -26.60 32.69
CA ALA A 5 52.59 -26.99 32.36
C ALA A 5 52.05 -26.16 31.17
N LEU A 6 52.02 -26.78 29.99
CA LEU A 6 51.19 -26.33 28.87
C LEU A 6 49.81 -26.96 29.03
N ARG A 7 48.90 -26.25 29.71
CA ARG A 7 47.47 -26.47 29.53
C ARG A 7 46.97 -25.40 28.57
N THR A 8 46.86 -25.82 27.32
CA THR A 8 46.26 -25.08 26.22
C THR A 8 44.83 -24.67 26.59
N GLU A 9 44.62 -23.37 26.74
CA GLU A 9 43.30 -22.75 26.64
C GLU A 9 42.70 -23.16 25.29
N LEU A 10 41.69 -24.02 25.31
CA LEU A 10 40.83 -24.29 24.15
C LEU A 10 40.02 -23.02 23.89
N SER A 11 40.63 -22.07 23.18
CA SER A 11 39.92 -20.94 22.57
C SER A 11 38.87 -21.53 21.63
N SER A 12 37.61 -21.40 22.02
CA SER A 12 36.47 -21.84 21.23
C SER A 12 36.46 -21.02 19.93
N ASN A 13 37.00 -21.58 18.85
CA ASN A 13 36.79 -21.10 17.49
C ASN A 13 35.35 -21.45 17.09
N HIS A 14 34.38 -20.69 17.62
CA HIS A 14 33.09 -20.59 16.94
C HIS A 14 33.32 -19.79 15.65
N PRO A 15 32.99 -20.33 14.46
CA PRO A 15 32.88 -19.47 13.30
C PRO A 15 31.81 -18.43 13.62
N LYS A 16 32.22 -17.16 13.72
CA LYS A 16 31.28 -16.04 13.78
C LYS A 16 30.34 -16.22 12.60
N PRO A 17 29.01 -16.25 12.78
CA PRO A 17 28.10 -16.37 11.66
C PRO A 17 28.46 -15.25 10.69
N SER A 18 28.87 -15.63 9.48
CA SER A 18 29.04 -14.69 8.39
C SER A 18 27.79 -13.84 8.38
N THR A 19 27.94 -12.55 8.72
CA THR A 19 26.87 -11.57 8.61
C THR A 19 26.33 -11.74 7.21
N LEU A 20 25.12 -12.31 7.11
CA LEU A 20 24.40 -12.27 5.85
C LEU A 20 24.40 -10.80 5.47
N MET A 21 25.03 -10.48 4.34
CA MET A 21 24.58 -9.34 3.57
C MET A 21 23.09 -9.62 3.34
N THR A 22 22.24 -9.05 4.19
CA THR A 22 20.90 -8.72 3.75
C THR A 22 21.16 -7.83 2.55
N SER A 23 21.08 -8.41 1.35
CA SER A 23 20.59 -7.60 0.24
C SER A 23 19.28 -7.09 0.79
N THR A 24 19.25 -5.83 1.19
CA THR A 24 18.00 -5.09 1.31
C THR A 24 17.48 -5.06 -0.11
N GLY A 25 16.90 -6.18 -0.55
CA GLY A 25 15.85 -6.15 -1.52
C GLY A 25 14.91 -5.12 -0.94
N ILE A 26 14.65 -4.09 -1.73
CA ILE A 26 13.72 -3.04 -1.40
C ILE A 26 12.38 -3.76 -1.22
N ALA A 27 12.12 -4.26 -0.01
CA ALA A 27 10.81 -4.71 0.39
C ALA A 27 10.02 -3.42 0.50
N GLY A 28 9.56 -2.93 -0.65
CA GLY A 28 8.63 -1.83 -0.71
C GLY A 28 7.45 -2.24 0.15
N GLU A 29 7.24 -1.52 1.25
CA GLU A 29 6.05 -1.70 2.04
C GLU A 29 4.87 -1.37 1.12
N PHE A 30 3.97 -2.33 0.92
CA PHE A 30 2.78 -2.11 0.12
C PHE A 30 1.62 -1.78 1.04
N VAL A 31 0.83 -0.78 0.66
CA VAL A 31 -0.37 -0.38 1.39
C VAL A 31 -1.59 -0.76 0.56
N ASN A 32 -2.63 -1.25 1.22
CA ASN A 32 -3.93 -1.41 0.57
C ASN A 32 -4.68 -0.08 0.66
N VAL A 33 -5.20 0.40 -0.47
CA VAL A 33 -6.10 1.54 -0.54
C VAL A 33 -7.44 1.09 -1.10
N LEU A 34 -8.52 1.61 -0.55
CA LEU A 34 -9.88 1.35 -0.99
C LEU A 34 -10.35 2.55 -1.80
N VAL A 35 -10.74 2.29 -3.05
CA VAL A 35 -11.41 3.24 -3.92
C VAL A 35 -12.90 2.96 -3.90
N THR A 36 -13.70 3.93 -3.50
CA THR A 36 -15.15 3.83 -3.49
C THR A 36 -15.80 5.01 -4.21
N GLY A 37 -17.06 4.88 -4.58
CA GLY A 37 -17.82 6.00 -5.11
C GLY A 37 -19.05 5.56 -5.87
N ASN A 38 -19.79 6.53 -6.40
CA ASN A 38 -20.93 6.26 -7.25
C ASN A 38 -20.71 6.86 -8.64
N LEU A 39 -20.90 6.05 -9.68
CA LEU A 39 -20.76 6.52 -11.05
C LEU A 39 -21.90 7.49 -11.39
N PRO A 40 -21.64 8.53 -12.20
CA PRO A 40 -22.69 9.34 -12.79
C PRO A 40 -23.71 8.48 -13.53
N LYS A 41 -24.98 8.88 -13.46
CA LYS A 41 -26.06 8.20 -14.18
C LYS A 41 -26.05 8.59 -15.65
N GLY A 42 -26.13 7.61 -16.53
CA GLY A 42 -26.22 7.83 -17.96
C GLY A 42 -25.84 6.60 -18.77
N GLU A 43 -26.06 6.67 -20.09
CA GLU A 43 -25.47 5.70 -21.00
C GLU A 43 -23.95 5.87 -20.99
N THR A 44 -23.23 4.75 -20.93
CA THR A 44 -21.77 4.78 -21.03
C THR A 44 -21.38 5.26 -22.42
N THR A 45 -20.67 6.38 -22.51
CA THR A 45 -20.19 6.91 -23.81
C THR A 45 -18.73 6.60 -24.04
N ARG A 46 -17.95 6.39 -22.97
CA ARG A 46 -16.52 6.07 -23.05
C ARG A 46 -16.02 5.33 -21.81
N LYS A 47 -14.90 4.63 -22.00
CA LYS A 47 -14.06 4.11 -20.90
C LYS A 47 -13.03 5.18 -20.54
N VAL A 48 -12.98 5.55 -19.27
CA VAL A 48 -12.09 6.59 -18.72
C VAL A 48 -11.04 5.94 -17.82
N THR A 49 -9.79 6.40 -17.93
CA THR A 49 -8.70 6.01 -17.02
C THR A 49 -8.62 7.02 -15.88
N TYR A 50 -8.95 6.57 -14.68
CA TYR A 50 -8.74 7.32 -13.44
C TYR A 50 -7.42 6.91 -12.80
N LEU A 51 -6.74 7.86 -12.19
CA LEU A 51 -5.43 7.69 -11.59
C LEU A 51 -5.54 7.95 -10.10
N VAL A 52 -5.02 7.03 -9.30
CA VAL A 52 -4.79 7.26 -7.87
C VAL A 52 -3.42 7.88 -7.72
N ILE A 53 -3.35 9.03 -7.08
CA ILE A 53 -2.09 9.74 -6.84
C ILE A 53 -1.81 9.90 -5.35
N ASP A 54 -0.54 9.97 -5.00
CA ASP A 54 -0.07 10.51 -3.72
C ASP A 54 0.08 12.02 -3.86
N ARG A 55 -0.67 12.80 -3.08
CA ARG A 55 -0.67 14.26 -3.16
C ARG A 55 0.64 14.89 -2.70
N ASN A 56 1.40 14.22 -1.83
CA ASN A 56 2.65 14.75 -1.30
C ASN A 56 3.81 14.48 -2.26
N THR A 57 3.90 13.25 -2.79
CA THR A 57 4.99 12.87 -3.70
C THR A 57 4.68 13.15 -5.17
N LYS A 58 3.43 13.47 -5.50
CA LYS A 58 2.90 13.60 -6.87
C LYS A 58 3.07 12.34 -7.73
N ALA A 59 3.31 11.19 -7.08
CA ALA A 59 3.44 9.92 -7.76
C ALA A 59 2.08 9.36 -8.17
N VAL A 60 2.01 8.78 -9.37
CA VAL A 60 0.89 7.92 -9.78
C VAL A 60 1.09 6.56 -9.13
N LEU A 61 0.12 6.13 -8.35
CA LEU A 61 0.17 4.88 -7.59
C LEU A 61 -0.57 3.74 -8.28
N SER A 62 -1.63 4.04 -9.02
CA SER A 62 -2.44 3.05 -9.74
C SER A 62 -3.29 3.68 -10.83
N GLU A 63 -3.64 2.89 -11.84
CA GLU A 63 -4.61 3.22 -12.88
C GLU A 63 -5.86 2.36 -12.74
N ILE A 64 -7.02 2.97 -12.96
CA ILE A 64 -8.33 2.33 -12.82
C ILE A 64 -9.14 2.69 -14.05
N PHE A 65 -9.72 1.69 -14.69
CA PHE A 65 -10.60 1.94 -15.83
C PHE A 65 -12.06 1.83 -15.43
N LEU A 66 -12.80 2.92 -15.54
CA LEU A 66 -14.24 2.97 -15.26
C LEU A 66 -14.97 3.62 -16.44
N PRO A 67 -16.25 3.30 -16.65
CA PRO A 67 -17.07 4.09 -17.57
C PRO A 67 -17.25 5.52 -17.03
N ASP A 68 -17.50 6.47 -17.94
CA ASP A 68 -17.84 7.85 -17.59
C ASP A 68 -19.21 8.00 -16.92
N ALA A 69 -20.15 7.15 -17.30
CA ALA A 69 -21.48 7.04 -16.72
C ALA A 69 -22.02 5.60 -16.82
N SER A 70 -22.99 5.25 -16.00
CA SER A 70 -23.60 3.92 -15.99
C SER A 70 -25.09 3.95 -15.64
N ASN A 71 -25.85 3.10 -16.33
CA ASN A 71 -27.26 2.79 -16.06
C ASN A 71 -27.45 1.37 -15.49
N ARG A 72 -26.36 0.59 -15.38
CA ARG A 72 -26.38 -0.82 -14.92
C ARG A 72 -25.83 -1.00 -13.52
N PHE A 73 -24.79 -0.24 -13.17
CA PHE A 73 -24.09 -0.32 -11.89
C PHE A 73 -23.85 1.09 -11.35
N ASP A 74 -24.15 1.28 -10.07
CA ASP A 74 -24.13 2.61 -9.46
C ASP A 74 -22.89 2.79 -8.60
N SER A 75 -22.54 1.79 -7.81
CA SER A 75 -21.45 1.89 -6.84
C SER A 75 -20.22 1.13 -7.29
N VAL A 76 -19.07 1.72 -6.99
CA VAL A 76 -17.75 1.15 -7.22
C VAL A 76 -17.09 0.94 -5.85
N SER A 77 -16.43 -0.21 -5.68
CA SER A 77 -15.61 -0.52 -4.51
C SER A 77 -14.46 -1.43 -4.94
N MET A 78 -13.23 -0.93 -4.87
CA MET A 78 -12.04 -1.62 -5.34
C MET A 78 -10.90 -1.49 -4.33
N LEU A 79 -10.37 -2.61 -3.87
CA LEU A 79 -9.19 -2.65 -3.04
C LEU A 79 -7.95 -2.77 -3.93
N LEU A 80 -7.03 -1.80 -3.82
CA LEU A 80 -5.81 -1.71 -4.62
C LEU A 80 -4.59 -1.85 -3.74
N LYS A 81 -3.58 -2.58 -4.21
CA LYS A 81 -2.27 -2.66 -3.57
C LYS A 81 -1.36 -1.65 -4.24
N VAL A 82 -0.90 -0.65 -3.48
CA VAL A 82 -0.02 0.43 -3.98
C VAL A 82 1.32 0.39 -3.26
N ASN A 83 2.37 0.94 -3.88
CA ASN A 83 3.65 1.16 -3.22
C ASN A 83 3.47 2.15 -2.05
N GLN A 84 4.33 2.05 -1.03
CA GLN A 84 4.31 2.90 0.16
C GLN A 84 4.07 4.37 -0.22
N SER A 85 3.06 4.97 0.41
CA SER A 85 2.61 6.33 0.12
C SER A 85 2.47 7.11 1.42
N SER A 86 2.53 8.42 1.30
CA SER A 86 2.40 9.39 2.39
C SER A 86 1.05 9.33 3.14
N GLY A 87 0.05 8.63 2.61
CA GLY A 87 -1.28 8.50 3.22
C GLY A 87 -2.29 9.56 2.78
N ASP A 88 -1.88 10.57 2.00
CA ASP A 88 -2.78 11.58 1.40
C ASP A 88 -2.98 11.27 -0.08
N TYR A 89 -4.15 10.72 -0.40
CA TYR A 89 -4.47 10.20 -1.72
C TYR A 89 -5.52 11.05 -2.43
N ASP A 90 -5.44 11.10 -3.75
CA ASP A 90 -6.50 11.63 -4.60
C ASP A 90 -6.81 10.68 -5.75
N ILE A 91 -7.98 10.83 -6.35
CA ILE A 91 -8.38 10.10 -7.55
C ILE A 91 -8.98 11.05 -8.58
N GLY A 92 -8.55 10.92 -9.82
CA GLY A 92 -8.94 11.85 -10.87
C GLY A 92 -8.38 11.51 -12.23
N THR A 93 -8.41 12.48 -13.12
CA THR A 93 -7.86 12.39 -14.48
C THR A 93 -6.90 13.55 -14.73
N PHE A 94 -6.02 13.44 -15.72
CA PHE A 94 -5.29 14.60 -16.22
C PHE A 94 -6.04 15.21 -17.40
N ALA A 95 -6.26 16.52 -17.36
CA ALA A 95 -6.76 17.27 -18.51
C ALA A 95 -5.66 17.42 -19.57
N GLU A 96 -6.02 17.88 -20.77
CA GLU A 96 -5.08 18.05 -21.89
C GLU A 96 -3.95 19.05 -21.60
N ASP A 97 -4.19 19.98 -20.67
CA ASP A 97 -3.20 20.94 -20.16
C ASP A 97 -2.25 20.34 -19.10
N GLY A 98 -2.43 19.07 -18.74
CA GLY A 98 -1.68 18.37 -17.70
C GLY A 98 -2.14 18.67 -16.27
N GLU A 99 -3.24 19.41 -16.07
CA GLU A 99 -3.80 19.65 -14.75
C GLU A 99 -4.52 18.39 -14.23
N PHE A 100 -4.25 18.01 -12.98
CA PHE A 100 -5.00 16.95 -12.32
C PHE A 100 -6.40 17.45 -11.93
N LYS A 101 -7.44 16.79 -12.46
CA LYS A 101 -8.84 17.04 -12.17
C LYS A 101 -9.39 15.93 -11.25
N PRO A 102 -9.68 16.22 -9.97
CA PRO A 102 -10.26 15.25 -9.06
C PRO A 102 -11.62 14.75 -9.56
N ALA A 103 -11.84 13.44 -9.44
CA ALA A 103 -13.13 12.82 -9.70
C ALA A 103 -13.98 12.89 -8.43
N GLY A 104 -14.75 13.98 -8.26
CA GLY A 104 -15.49 14.25 -7.02
C GLY A 104 -16.57 13.23 -6.61
N PHE A 105 -16.85 12.24 -7.46
CA PHE A 105 -17.76 11.13 -7.17
C PHE A 105 -17.04 9.84 -6.74
N LEU A 106 -15.70 9.85 -6.73
CA LEU A 106 -14.84 8.79 -6.22
C LEU A 106 -14.04 9.30 -5.02
N SER A 107 -13.69 8.37 -4.14
CA SER A 107 -12.92 8.61 -2.93
C SER A 107 -11.85 7.53 -2.77
N VAL A 108 -10.71 7.89 -2.20
CA VAL A 108 -9.63 6.96 -1.84
C VAL A 108 -9.37 7.05 -0.35
N GLY A 109 -9.26 5.92 0.32
CA GLY A 109 -8.86 5.86 1.72
C GLY A 109 -8.08 4.59 2.04
N VAL A 110 -7.32 4.62 3.13
CA VAL A 110 -6.74 3.38 3.68
C VAL A 110 -7.87 2.66 4.43
N PRO A 111 -8.15 1.39 4.13
CA PRO A 111 -9.11 0.63 4.91
C PRO A 111 -8.63 0.61 6.36
N GLN A 112 -9.42 1.13 7.29
CA GLN A 112 -9.16 0.86 8.70
C GLN A 112 -9.27 -0.65 8.88
N ALA A 113 -8.21 -1.28 9.39
CA ALA A 113 -8.34 -2.62 9.91
C ALA A 113 -9.48 -2.57 10.94
N LEU A 114 -10.52 -3.38 10.74
CA LEU A 114 -11.51 -3.61 11.77
C LEU A 114 -10.74 -4.16 12.97
N SER A 115 -10.46 -3.33 13.97
CA SER A 115 -9.96 -3.82 15.25
C SER A 115 -10.92 -4.92 15.69
N PRO A 116 -10.46 -6.15 15.97
CA PRO A 116 -11.34 -7.18 16.51
C PRO A 116 -11.94 -6.58 17.78
N ALA A 117 -13.26 -6.38 17.78
CA ALA A 117 -13.98 -5.97 18.96
C ALA A 117 -13.70 -7.02 20.03
N GLY A 118 -12.84 -6.67 21.00
CA GLY A 118 -12.54 -7.53 22.13
C GLY A 118 -13.85 -7.87 22.84
N PRO A 119 -13.99 -9.09 23.40
CA PRO A 119 -15.21 -9.46 24.09
C PRO A 119 -15.42 -8.45 25.23
N SER A 120 -16.52 -7.69 25.17
CA SER A 120 -17.03 -6.93 26.31
C SER A 120 -17.51 -7.91 27.36
N GLY A 121 -16.58 -8.45 28.14
CA GLY A 121 -16.87 -9.14 29.38
C GLY A 121 -17.39 -8.12 30.38
N ARG A 122 -18.72 -7.99 30.51
CA ARG A 122 -19.33 -7.48 31.73
C ARG A 122 -19.27 -8.61 32.75
N ILE A 123 -18.32 -8.54 33.67
CA ILE A 123 -18.46 -9.23 34.95
C ILE A 123 -19.48 -8.43 35.77
N ALA A 124 -20.57 -9.09 36.16
CA ALA A 124 -21.46 -8.70 37.23
C ALA A 124 -21.32 -9.74 38.34
#